data_AF-A0A5N7U3D2-F1
#
_entry.id   AF-A0A5N7U3D2-F1
#
_cell.length_a   1.000
_cell.length_b   1.000
_cell.length_c   1.000
_cell.angle_alpha   90.00
_cell.angle_beta   90.00
_cell.angle_gamma   90.00
#
_symmetry.space_group_name_H-M   'P 1'
#
loop_
_entity.id
_entity.type
_entity.pdbx_description
1 polymer ?
#
loop_
_entity_poly.entity_id
_entity_poly.type
_entity_poly.pdbx_seq_one_letter_code
_entity_poly.pdbx_strand_id
1 'polypeptide(L)'
;MELGQKEKAKLYMSKYTYLKDSINMSLRNDADASMKKIIEEADTEYKQSSKKQWMITGILALIAGLITAILWRKKNKALRKKYEQMMVNLKSEKKDQVEETNEETDLDNTGEESNDDLQAITNKNTISADTEIRILKKLAAFEKSEKYLKKDLTISSLAAQLNTNTKYLSEVIKNNTSQNFNHYINNLRINYIVHKLYNEPKYREYKISYLAEECGFASSQVFVIAFKKINGLTPSYFIQSLKEDKVNILVSEDSLL
;
A
#
# COMPACT_ATOMS: atom_id res chain seq x y z
N MET A 1 38.91 11.43 -103.68
CA MET A 1 39.13 10.24 -102.83
C MET A 1 39.02 10.51 -101.33
N GLU A 2 39.14 11.76 -100.86
CA GLU A 2 39.16 12.07 -99.42
C GLU A 2 37.80 11.98 -98.69
N LEU A 3 36.68 12.24 -99.37
CA LEU A 3 35.33 12.19 -98.74
C LEU A 3 34.96 10.79 -98.24
N GLY A 4 35.29 9.73 -98.99
CA GLY A 4 34.96 8.34 -98.63
C GLY A 4 35.79 7.78 -97.48
N GLN A 5 36.97 8.33 -97.22
CA GLN A 5 37.78 7.95 -96.04
C GLN A 5 37.24 8.60 -94.77
N LYS A 6 36.77 9.85 -94.86
CA LYS A 6 36.15 10.58 -93.74
C LYS A 6 34.82 9.96 -93.30
N GLU A 7 34.01 9.46 -94.23
CA GLU A 7 32.77 8.74 -93.92
C GLU A 7 33.03 7.39 -93.24
N LYS A 8 34.01 6.61 -93.72
CA LYS A 8 34.42 5.36 -93.06
C LYS A 8 34.93 5.63 -91.65
N ALA A 9 35.74 6.66 -91.45
CA ALA A 9 36.22 7.05 -90.12
C ALA A 9 35.06 7.43 -89.17
N LYS A 10 34.07 8.18 -89.65
CA LYS A 10 32.85 8.48 -88.87
C LYS A 10 32.07 7.22 -88.51
N LEU A 11 31.92 6.28 -89.45
CA LEU A 11 31.23 5.01 -89.22
C LEU A 11 31.96 4.11 -88.22
N TYR A 12 33.29 4.03 -88.29
CA TYR A 12 34.07 3.26 -87.30
C TYR A 12 34.03 3.91 -85.92
N MET A 13 34.09 5.24 -85.86
CA MET A 13 33.96 5.97 -84.60
C MET A 13 32.58 5.74 -83.97
N SER A 14 31.49 5.79 -84.75
CA SER A 14 30.15 5.54 -84.23
C SER A 14 29.97 4.09 -83.74
N LYS A 15 30.52 3.11 -84.48
CA LYS A 15 30.52 1.70 -84.05
C LYS A 15 31.34 1.48 -82.77
N TYR A 16 32.49 2.15 -82.64
CA TYR A 16 33.31 2.10 -81.44
C TYR A 16 32.60 2.72 -80.24
N THR A 17 32.01 3.92 -80.40
CA THR A 17 31.26 4.59 -79.32
C THR A 17 30.08 3.72 -78.87
N TYR A 18 29.27 3.19 -79.80
CA TYR A 18 28.16 2.31 -79.47
C TYR A 18 28.61 1.06 -78.69
N LEU A 19 29.68 0.41 -79.15
CA LEU A 19 30.21 -0.78 -78.48
C LEU A 19 30.76 -0.45 -77.08
N LYS A 20 31.50 0.65 -76.95
CA LYS A 20 32.03 1.14 -75.67
C LYS A 20 30.91 1.47 -74.69
N ASP A 21 29.87 2.16 -75.15
CA ASP A 21 28.71 2.51 -74.32
C ASP A 21 27.93 1.26 -73.90
N SER A 22 27.74 0.29 -74.80
CA SER A 22 27.09 -0.99 -74.49
C SER A 22 27.86 -1.82 -73.45
N ILE A 23 29.20 -1.89 -73.56
CA ILE A 23 30.06 -2.62 -72.60
C ILE A 23 30.05 -1.91 -71.24
N ASN A 24 30.13 -0.58 -71.24
CA ASN A 24 30.05 0.20 -70.01
C ASN A 24 28.66 0.07 -69.35
N MET A 25 27.60 -0.01 -70.15
CA MET A 25 26.23 -0.19 -69.65
C MET A 25 26.03 -1.58 -69.04
N SER A 26 26.53 -2.65 -69.66
CA SER A 26 26.46 -4.00 -69.06
C SER A 26 27.31 -4.10 -67.79
N LEU A 27 28.53 -3.55 -67.79
CA LEU A 27 29.40 -3.54 -66.62
C LEU A 27 28.77 -2.80 -65.43
N ARG A 28 28.10 -1.67 -65.69
CA ARG A 28 27.36 -0.92 -64.66
C ARG A 28 26.15 -1.70 -64.16
N ASN A 29 25.36 -2.30 -65.05
CA ASN A 29 24.20 -3.10 -64.66
C ASN A 29 24.59 -4.31 -63.79
N ASP A 30 25.69 -4.99 -64.12
CA ASP A 30 26.20 -6.12 -63.34
C ASP A 30 26.74 -5.67 -61.96
N ALA A 31 27.43 -4.52 -61.92
CA ALA A 31 27.88 -3.91 -60.67
C ALA A 31 26.70 -3.45 -59.80
N ASP A 32 25.69 -2.83 -60.39
CA ASP A 32 24.46 -2.39 -59.70
C ASP A 32 23.64 -3.57 -59.21
N ALA A 33 23.54 -4.66 -59.99
CA ALA A 33 22.86 -5.89 -59.58
C ALA A 33 23.58 -6.56 -58.40
N SER A 34 24.92 -6.59 -58.43
CA SER A 34 25.73 -7.10 -57.32
C SER A 34 25.61 -6.23 -56.08
N MET A 35 25.64 -4.91 -56.23
CA MET A 35 25.46 -3.94 -55.16
C MET A 35 24.08 -4.07 -54.52
N LYS A 36 23.02 -4.17 -55.33
CA LYS A 36 21.64 -4.35 -54.88
C LYS A 36 21.49 -5.63 -54.06
N LYS A 37 22.11 -6.74 -54.50
CA LYS A 37 22.10 -8.00 -53.76
C LYS A 37 22.78 -7.89 -52.39
N ILE A 38 23.92 -7.21 -52.32
CA ILE A 38 24.63 -6.97 -51.05
C ILE A 38 23.78 -6.11 -50.09
N ILE A 39 23.12 -5.08 -50.61
CA ILE A 39 22.22 -4.22 -49.81
C ILE A 39 21.00 -5.02 -49.34
N GLU A 40 20.39 -5.83 -50.19
CA GLU A 40 19.25 -6.68 -49.82
C GLU A 40 19.63 -7.75 -48.78
N GLU A 41 20.81 -8.36 -48.89
CA GLU A 41 21.35 -9.29 -47.89
C GLU A 41 21.61 -8.59 -46.54
N ALA A 42 22.21 -7.40 -46.58
CA ALA A 42 22.44 -6.60 -45.37
C ALA A 42 21.13 -6.12 -44.71
N ASP A 43 20.16 -5.66 -45.50
CA ASP A 43 18.85 -5.23 -45.03
C ASP A 43 18.04 -6.40 -44.44
N THR A 44 18.12 -7.58 -45.05
CA THR A 44 17.44 -8.79 -44.55
C THR A 44 18.06 -9.29 -43.25
N GLU A 45 19.39 -9.29 -43.14
CA GLU A 45 20.10 -9.63 -41.89
C GLU A 45 19.77 -8.63 -40.77
N TYR A 46 19.80 -7.32 -41.07
CA TYR A 46 19.41 -6.27 -40.13
C TYR A 46 17.96 -6.42 -39.65
N LYS A 47 17.03 -6.67 -40.59
CA LYS A 47 15.60 -6.88 -40.28
C LYS A 47 15.38 -8.16 -39.47
N GLN A 48 16.17 -9.20 -39.68
CA GLN A 48 16.08 -10.43 -38.90
C GLN A 48 16.64 -10.24 -37.47
N SER A 49 17.76 -9.54 -37.32
CA SER A 49 18.36 -9.23 -36.02
C SER A 49 17.46 -8.33 -35.18
N SER A 50 16.93 -7.25 -35.77
CA SER A 50 15.98 -6.35 -35.08
C SER A 50 14.71 -7.07 -34.64
N LYS A 51 14.12 -7.95 -35.47
CA LYS A 51 12.98 -8.79 -35.08
C LYS A 51 13.28 -9.66 -33.86
N LYS A 52 14.47 -10.28 -33.77
CA LYS A 52 14.87 -11.07 -32.60
C LYS A 52 14.95 -10.20 -31.34
N GLN A 53 15.49 -8.99 -31.43
CA GLN A 53 15.54 -8.05 -30.30
C GLN A 53 14.13 -7.59 -29.86
N TRP A 54 13.24 -7.30 -30.80
CA TRP A 54 11.83 -6.98 -30.50
C TRP A 54 11.08 -8.15 -29.85
N MET A 55 11.39 -9.40 -30.23
CA MET A 55 10.83 -10.58 -29.57
C MET A 55 11.35 -10.73 -28.13
N ILE A 56 12.65 -10.58 -27.90
CA ILE A 56 13.25 -10.68 -26.56
C ILE A 56 12.71 -9.59 -25.63
N THR A 57 12.68 -8.35 -26.10
CA THR A 57 12.13 -7.21 -25.34
C THR A 57 10.65 -7.42 -25.02
N GLY A 58 9.86 -7.95 -25.95
CA GLY A 58 8.47 -8.34 -25.71
C GLY A 58 8.33 -9.40 -24.61
N ILE A 59 9.15 -10.45 -24.64
CA ILE A 59 9.14 -11.50 -23.60
C ILE A 59 9.52 -10.94 -22.23
N LEU A 60 10.56 -10.10 -22.16
CA LEU A 60 10.97 -9.45 -20.91
C LEU A 60 9.87 -8.55 -20.35
N ALA A 61 9.18 -7.79 -21.20
CA ALA A 61 8.05 -6.96 -20.80
C ALA A 61 6.88 -7.80 -20.26
N LEU A 62 6.59 -8.95 -20.88
CA LEU A 62 5.57 -9.89 -20.39
C LEU A 62 5.94 -10.49 -19.02
N ILE A 63 7.20 -10.91 -18.85
CA ILE A 63 7.69 -11.44 -17.57
C ILE A 63 7.60 -10.36 -16.48
N ALA A 64 8.02 -9.13 -16.77
CA ALA A 64 7.90 -8.01 -15.84
C ALA A 64 6.43 -7.71 -15.49
N GLY A 65 5.52 -7.75 -16.47
CA GLY A 65 4.08 -7.63 -16.27
C GLY A 65 3.51 -8.73 -15.36
N LEU A 66 3.94 -9.98 -15.54
CA LEU A 66 3.53 -11.09 -14.68
C LEU A 66 4.06 -10.94 -13.24
N ILE A 67 5.33 -10.57 -13.07
CA ILE A 67 5.93 -10.36 -11.74
C ILE A 67 5.21 -9.23 -11.00
N THR A 68 4.98 -8.10 -11.67
CA THR A 68 4.25 -6.97 -11.07
C THR A 68 2.82 -7.35 -10.70
N ALA A 69 2.11 -8.11 -11.55
CA ALA A 69 0.78 -8.62 -11.24
C ALA A 69 0.77 -9.57 -10.03
N ILE A 70 1.76 -10.47 -9.92
CA ILE A 70 1.90 -11.41 -8.78
C ILE A 70 2.16 -10.64 -7.47
N LEU A 71 3.10 -9.69 -7.48
CA LEU A 71 3.41 -8.86 -6.31
C LEU A 71 2.18 -8.04 -5.88
N TRP A 72 1.46 -7.46 -6.84
CA TRP A 72 0.24 -6.71 -6.58
C TRP A 72 -0.86 -7.60 -5.98
N ARG A 73 -1.09 -8.80 -6.54
CA ARG A 73 -2.03 -9.79 -6.01
C ARG A 73 -1.69 -10.21 -4.58
N LYS A 74 -0.41 -10.52 -4.31
CA LYS A 74 0.05 -10.93 -2.96
C LYS A 74 -0.17 -9.81 -1.94
N LYS A 75 0.20 -8.58 -2.28
CA LYS A 75 0.00 -7.40 -1.42
C LYS A 75 -1.48 -7.15 -1.16
N ASN A 76 -2.33 -7.25 -2.19
CA ASN A 76 -3.77 -7.02 -2.05
C ASN A 76 -4.46 -8.10 -1.20
N LYS A 77 -4.04 -9.37 -1.35
CA LYS A 77 -4.51 -10.47 -0.50
C LYS A 77 -4.16 -10.25 0.97
N ALA A 78 -2.95 -9.76 1.26
CA ALA A 78 -2.54 -9.45 2.63
C ALA A 78 -3.35 -8.30 3.26
N LEU A 79 -3.66 -7.26 2.49
CA LEU A 79 -4.52 -6.16 2.95
C LEU A 79 -5.94 -6.64 3.25
N ARG A 80 -6.53 -7.45 2.37
CA ARG A 80 -7.85 -8.06 2.61
C ARG A 80 -7.85 -8.90 3.87
N LYS A 81 -6.85 -9.76 4.09
CA LYS A 81 -6.77 -10.57 5.32
C LYS A 81 -6.79 -9.71 6.59
N LYS A 82 -6.08 -8.58 6.61
CA LYS A 82 -6.09 -7.65 7.75
C LYS A 82 -7.45 -6.98 7.94
N TYR A 83 -8.10 -6.60 6.85
CA TYR A 83 -9.47 -6.08 6.89
C TYR A 83 -10.43 -7.11 7.49
N GLU A 84 -10.41 -8.36 7.02
CA GLU A 84 -11.25 -9.43 7.57
C GLU A 84 -11.02 -9.63 9.07
N GLN A 85 -9.75 -9.65 9.51
CA GLN A 85 -9.41 -9.76 10.94
C GLN A 85 -10.01 -8.60 11.75
N MET A 86 -9.88 -7.38 11.26
CA MET A 86 -10.45 -6.19 11.89
C MET A 86 -11.98 -6.25 11.96
N MET A 87 -12.63 -6.75 10.91
CA MET A 87 -14.09 -6.91 10.86
C MET A 87 -14.59 -8.00 11.81
N VAL A 88 -13.84 -9.09 11.98
CA VAL A 88 -14.15 -10.13 12.98
C VAL A 88 -14.07 -9.55 14.38
N ASN A 89 -12.99 -8.83 14.72
CA ASN A 89 -12.82 -8.21 16.04
C ASN A 89 -13.96 -7.22 16.35
N LEU A 90 -14.34 -6.37 15.38
CA LEU A 90 -15.45 -5.42 15.57
C LEU A 90 -16.81 -6.12 15.75
N LYS A 91 -17.02 -7.27 15.09
CA LYS A 91 -18.23 -8.07 15.24
C LYS A 91 -18.28 -8.80 16.58
N SER A 92 -17.15 -9.34 17.06
CA SER A 92 -17.07 -10.01 18.37
C SER A 92 -17.27 -9.00 19.50
N GLU A 93 -16.60 -7.84 19.45
CA GLU A 93 -16.78 -6.78 20.46
C GLU A 93 -18.23 -6.29 20.54
N LYS A 94 -18.94 -6.21 19.40
CA LYS A 94 -20.37 -5.88 19.39
C LYS A 94 -21.23 -7.00 19.98
N LYS A 95 -20.83 -8.26 19.84
CA LYS A 95 -21.57 -9.40 20.41
C LYS A 95 -21.42 -9.44 21.94
N ASP A 96 -20.21 -9.19 22.44
CA ASP A 96 -19.94 -9.14 23.88
C ASP A 96 -20.68 -7.96 24.55
N GLN A 97 -20.79 -6.80 23.88
CA GLN A 97 -21.60 -5.68 24.37
C GLN A 97 -23.12 -5.94 24.38
N VAL A 98 -23.61 -6.88 23.57
CA VAL A 98 -25.04 -7.29 23.55
C VAL A 98 -25.31 -8.34 24.62
N GLU A 99 -24.34 -9.19 24.95
CA GLU A 99 -24.46 -10.18 26.04
C GLU A 99 -24.26 -9.53 27.44
N GLU A 100 -23.44 -8.48 27.59
CA GLU A 100 -23.25 -7.74 28.86
C GLU A 100 -24.47 -6.90 29.31
N THR A 101 -25.50 -6.73 28.49
CA THR A 101 -26.69 -5.93 28.89
C THR A 101 -27.69 -6.72 29.75
N ASN A 102 -27.46 -8.02 30.00
CA ASN A 102 -28.45 -8.90 30.66
C ASN A 102 -28.03 -9.53 32.00
N GLU A 103 -26.89 -9.18 32.60
CA GLU A 103 -26.59 -9.63 33.98
C GLU A 103 -25.88 -8.53 34.78
N GLU A 104 -26.66 -7.73 35.52
CA GLU A 104 -26.22 -7.20 36.80
C GLU A 104 -26.76 -8.12 37.90
N THR A 105 -25.88 -8.83 38.62
CA THR A 105 -25.78 -8.75 40.10
C THR A 105 -24.64 -9.59 40.66
N ASP A 106 -23.95 -8.95 41.61
CA ASP A 106 -23.25 -9.48 42.79
C ASP A 106 -21.76 -9.85 42.76
N LEU A 107 -21.03 -9.05 43.53
CA LEU A 107 -19.72 -9.32 44.12
C LEU A 107 -19.81 -10.48 45.13
N ASP A 108 -18.85 -11.41 45.16
CA ASP A 108 -17.85 -11.48 46.25
C ASP A 108 -16.73 -12.53 46.02
N ASN A 109 -15.53 -12.10 46.41
CA ASN A 109 -14.32 -12.74 46.97
C ASN A 109 -13.66 -14.08 46.53
N THR A 110 -12.32 -13.97 46.56
CA THR A 110 -11.25 -14.92 47.01
C THR A 110 -10.71 -16.03 46.10
N GLY A 111 -9.38 -16.07 45.99
CA GLY A 111 -8.60 -17.25 45.61
C GLY A 111 -7.23 -16.92 45.02
N GLU A 112 -6.21 -16.87 45.88
CA GLU A 112 -4.78 -16.90 45.51
C GLU A 112 -4.44 -18.16 44.69
N GLU A 113 -3.49 -18.06 43.75
CA GLU A 113 -2.25 -18.84 43.82
C GLU A 113 -1.25 -18.46 42.70
N SER A 114 0.00 -18.47 43.13
CA SER A 114 1.26 -18.13 42.48
C SER A 114 1.64 -19.03 41.29
N ASN A 115 2.50 -18.52 40.40
CA ASN A 115 3.84 -19.10 40.21
C ASN A 115 4.79 -18.15 39.46
N ASP A 116 6.04 -18.27 39.89
CA ASP A 116 7.17 -17.37 39.75
C ASP A 116 7.99 -17.59 38.46
N ASP A 117 8.92 -16.66 38.25
CA ASP A 117 10.21 -16.78 37.56
C ASP A 117 10.40 -16.28 36.09
N LEU A 118 10.98 -15.06 36.07
CA LEU A 118 12.28 -14.68 35.44
C LEU A 118 12.28 -14.26 33.94
N GLN A 119 12.86 -13.14 33.45
CA GLN A 119 13.91 -12.19 33.89
C GLN A 119 13.67 -10.79 33.25
N ALA A 120 13.63 -9.70 34.02
CA ALA A 120 14.73 -8.79 34.38
C ALA A 120 15.34 -7.94 33.24
N ILE A 121 14.96 -6.66 33.19
CA ILE A 121 15.81 -5.43 33.32
C ILE A 121 14.83 -4.26 33.36
N THR A 122 14.45 -3.71 34.52
CA THR A 122 14.12 -2.28 34.65
C THR A 122 14.22 -1.82 36.11
N ASN A 123 14.71 -0.60 36.27
CA ASN A 123 15.08 0.06 37.53
C ASN A 123 13.99 0.09 38.61
N LYS A 124 14.40 -0.29 39.82
CA LYS A 124 13.65 -0.26 41.09
C LYS A 124 13.05 1.14 41.37
N ASN A 125 11.75 1.28 41.14
CA ASN A 125 10.85 2.15 41.88
C ASN A 125 9.53 1.41 41.96
N THR A 126 9.43 0.50 42.94
CA THR A 126 8.26 -0.34 43.14
C THR A 126 7.10 0.57 43.55
N ILE A 127 6.21 0.85 42.60
CA ILE A 127 4.92 1.47 42.89
C ILE A 127 4.17 0.50 43.82
N SER A 128 3.62 1.00 44.92
CA SER A 128 2.78 0.15 45.79
C SER A 128 1.58 -0.36 45.01
N ALA A 129 1.23 -1.64 45.17
CA ALA A 129 0.10 -2.28 44.49
C ALA A 129 -1.20 -1.48 44.65
N ASP A 130 -1.46 -0.92 45.85
CA ASP A 130 -2.61 -0.04 46.11
C ASP A 130 -2.62 1.20 45.19
N THR A 131 -1.46 1.81 45.01
CA THR A 131 -1.34 3.02 44.18
C THR A 131 -1.50 2.70 42.71
N GLU A 132 -0.98 1.56 42.25
CA GLU A 132 -1.19 1.08 40.88
C GLU A 132 -2.68 0.80 40.60
N ILE A 133 -3.36 0.06 41.48
CA ILE A 133 -4.80 -0.23 41.38
C ILE A 133 -5.61 1.08 41.34
N ARG A 134 -5.28 2.05 42.20
CA ARG A 134 -5.94 3.37 42.21
C ARG A 134 -5.74 4.13 40.89
N ILE A 135 -4.54 4.09 40.31
CA ILE A 135 -4.26 4.74 39.02
C ILE A 135 -5.02 4.04 37.89
N LEU A 136 -5.04 2.71 37.87
CA LEU A 136 -5.75 1.91 36.86
C LEU A 136 -7.26 2.16 36.89
N LYS A 137 -7.88 2.20 38.07
CA LYS A 137 -9.30 2.53 38.21
C LYS A 137 -9.64 3.90 37.62
N LYS A 138 -8.77 4.89 37.86
CA LYS A 138 -8.94 6.24 37.30
C LYS A 138 -8.67 6.28 35.78
N LEU A 139 -7.73 5.50 35.28
CA LEU A 139 -7.48 5.34 33.85
C LEU A 139 -8.70 4.74 33.13
N ALA A 140 -9.29 3.69 33.68
CA ALA A 140 -10.51 3.09 33.12
C ALA A 140 -11.67 4.11 33.07
N ALA A 141 -11.84 4.93 34.10
CA ALA A 141 -12.83 6.02 34.08
C ALA A 141 -12.49 7.10 33.04
N PHE A 142 -11.21 7.41 32.85
CA PHE A 142 -10.75 8.34 31.83
C PHE A 142 -11.03 7.82 30.41
N GLU A 143 -10.78 6.53 30.15
CA GLU A 143 -11.11 5.88 28.87
C GLU A 143 -12.60 5.97 28.56
N LYS A 144 -13.47 5.65 29.53
CA LYS A 144 -14.93 5.76 29.33
C LYS A 144 -15.41 7.20 29.09
N SER A 145 -14.66 8.21 29.52
CA SER A 145 -15.05 9.61 29.40
C SER A 145 -14.76 10.26 28.03
N GLU A 146 -14.10 9.54 27.12
CA GLU A 146 -13.64 10.05 25.82
C GLU A 146 -12.73 11.30 25.86
N LYS A 147 -12.25 11.70 27.05
CA LYS A 147 -11.33 12.85 27.21
C LYS A 147 -10.00 12.65 26.47
N TYR A 148 -9.68 11.42 26.08
CA TYR A 148 -8.52 11.13 25.23
C TYR A 148 -8.62 11.78 23.83
N LEU A 149 -9.81 12.17 23.38
CA LEU A 149 -10.04 12.89 22.12
C LEU A 149 -9.57 14.36 22.16
N LYS A 150 -9.20 14.89 23.33
CA LYS A 150 -8.71 16.26 23.45
C LYS A 150 -7.34 16.43 22.76
N LYS A 151 -7.23 17.36 21.80
CA LYS A 151 -6.03 17.52 20.94
C LYS A 151 -4.73 17.84 21.70
N ASP A 152 -4.81 18.62 22.78
CA ASP A 152 -3.68 19.07 23.61
C ASP A 152 -3.41 18.16 24.81
N LEU A 153 -3.93 16.93 24.81
CA LEU A 153 -3.68 15.98 25.89
C LEU A 153 -2.19 15.62 25.96
N THR A 154 -1.59 15.88 27.12
CA THR A 154 -0.23 15.49 27.45
C THR A 154 -0.22 14.58 28.67
N ILE A 155 0.86 13.79 28.83
CA ILE A 155 1.02 12.94 30.01
C ILE A 155 0.99 13.76 31.32
N SER A 156 1.57 14.96 31.30
CA SER A 156 1.55 15.88 32.45
C SER A 156 0.13 16.31 32.81
N SER A 157 -0.67 16.67 31.80
CA SER A 157 -2.07 17.03 32.02
C SER A 157 -2.91 15.86 32.54
N LEU A 158 -2.68 14.64 32.05
CA LEU A 158 -3.41 13.46 32.52
C LEU A 158 -2.96 13.08 33.94
N ALA A 159 -1.65 13.09 34.23
CA ALA A 159 -1.13 12.79 35.56
C ALA A 159 -1.73 13.73 36.62
N ALA A 160 -1.84 15.03 36.31
CA ALA A 160 -2.52 15.99 37.16
C ALA A 160 -4.00 15.64 37.36
N GLN A 161 -4.74 15.32 36.29
CA GLN A 161 -6.15 14.91 36.38
C GLN A 161 -6.36 13.65 37.22
N LEU A 162 -5.42 12.71 37.18
CA LEU A 162 -5.51 11.45 37.93
C LEU A 162 -4.93 11.57 39.36
N ASN A 163 -4.48 12.76 39.77
CA ASN A 163 -3.78 13.02 41.04
C ASN A 163 -2.57 12.08 41.22
N THR A 164 -1.69 12.01 40.22
CA THR A 164 -0.42 11.27 40.24
C THR A 164 0.69 12.08 39.58
N ASN A 165 1.90 11.52 39.47
CA ASN A 165 3.01 12.11 38.73
C ASN A 165 3.22 11.41 37.38
N THR A 166 3.89 12.10 36.45
CA THR A 166 4.14 11.61 35.08
C THR A 166 4.94 10.32 35.03
N LYS A 167 5.88 10.13 35.96
CA LYS A 167 6.69 8.90 36.06
C LYS A 167 5.82 7.70 36.42
N TYR A 168 4.98 7.83 37.44
CA TYR A 168 4.09 6.78 37.91
C TYR A 168 3.06 6.44 36.85
N LEU A 169 2.47 7.46 36.21
CA LEU A 169 1.52 7.24 35.12
C LEU A 169 2.18 6.53 33.93
N SER A 170 3.40 6.94 33.55
CA SER A 170 4.15 6.28 32.47
C SER A 170 4.41 4.81 32.79
N GLU A 171 4.85 4.53 34.02
CA GLU A 171 5.21 3.19 34.47
C GLU A 171 3.98 2.29 34.53
N VAL A 172 2.87 2.77 35.12
CA VAL A 172 1.61 2.02 35.17
C VAL A 172 1.10 1.72 33.76
N ILE A 173 1.07 2.70 32.85
CA ILE A 173 0.66 2.46 31.47
C ILE A 173 1.59 1.43 30.82
N LYS A 174 2.91 1.58 30.96
CA LYS A 174 3.89 0.68 30.35
C LYS A 174 3.76 -0.75 30.89
N ASN A 175 3.58 -0.93 32.19
CA ASN A 175 3.49 -2.25 32.81
C ASN A 175 2.19 -2.96 32.42
N ASN A 176 1.08 -2.23 32.32
CA ASN A 176 -0.23 -2.83 32.05
C ASN A 176 -0.54 -2.98 30.56
N THR A 177 0.04 -2.14 29.69
CA THR A 177 -0.26 -2.14 28.26
C THR A 177 0.93 -2.56 27.39
N SER A 178 2.14 -2.67 27.96
CA SER A 178 3.40 -2.80 27.23
C SER A 178 3.66 -1.67 26.21
N GLN A 179 3.03 -0.51 26.40
CA GLN A 179 3.08 0.62 25.48
C GLN A 179 3.50 1.92 26.19
N ASN A 180 4.04 2.87 25.43
CA ASN A 180 4.23 4.22 25.94
C ASN A 180 2.93 5.03 25.88
N PHE A 181 2.87 6.14 26.63
CA PHE A 181 1.70 7.02 26.71
C PHE A 181 1.15 7.44 25.34
N ASN A 182 2.02 7.88 24.41
CA ASN A 182 1.57 8.33 23.09
C ASN A 182 0.92 7.19 22.29
N HIS A 183 1.49 5.99 22.36
CA HIS A 183 0.94 4.81 21.69
C HIS A 183 -0.41 4.40 22.31
N TYR A 184 -0.49 4.42 23.64
CA TYR A 184 -1.73 4.14 24.38
C TYR A 184 -2.87 5.10 23.98
N ILE A 185 -2.63 6.42 24.01
CA ILE A 185 -3.65 7.41 23.60
C ILE A 185 -4.03 7.24 22.12
N ASN A 186 -3.05 6.99 21.25
CA ASN A 186 -3.33 6.77 19.83
C ASN A 186 -4.18 5.52 19.60
N ASN A 187 -3.98 4.43 20.36
CA ASN A 187 -4.85 3.26 20.28
C ASN A 187 -6.31 3.60 20.61
N LEU A 188 -6.55 4.31 21.71
CA LEU A 188 -7.90 4.74 22.09
C LEU A 188 -8.55 5.58 20.98
N ARG A 189 -7.82 6.56 20.43
CA ARG A 189 -8.30 7.43 19.35
C ARG A 189 -8.59 6.68 18.05
N ILE A 190 -7.73 5.74 17.68
CA ILE A 190 -7.93 4.92 16.48
C ILE A 190 -9.12 3.98 16.66
N ASN A 191 -9.25 3.32 17.81
CA ASN A 191 -10.39 2.45 18.10
C ASN A 191 -11.71 3.24 18.03
N TYR A 192 -11.76 4.43 18.63
CA TYR A 192 -12.91 5.32 18.56
C TYR A 192 -13.38 5.59 17.12
N ILE A 193 -12.47 6.04 16.24
CA ILE A 193 -12.86 6.37 14.87
C ILE A 193 -13.19 5.14 14.05
N VAL A 194 -12.57 4.00 14.34
CA VAL A 194 -12.91 2.71 13.71
C VAL A 194 -14.34 2.32 14.04
N HIS A 195 -14.75 2.39 15.31
CA HIS A 195 -16.13 2.11 15.70
C HIS A 195 -17.11 3.09 15.05
N LYS A 196 -16.79 4.39 14.98
CA LYS A 196 -17.63 5.36 14.26
C LYS A 196 -17.75 5.03 12.77
N LEU A 197 -16.65 4.70 12.09
CA LEU A 197 -16.68 4.32 10.68
C LEU A 197 -17.48 3.03 10.44
N TYR A 198 -17.39 2.08 11.36
CA TYR A 198 -18.12 0.81 11.29
C TYR A 198 -19.63 1.02 11.54
N ASN A 199 -20.00 1.67 12.64
CA ASN A 199 -21.38 1.81 13.11
C ASN A 199 -22.17 2.94 12.42
N GLU A 200 -21.50 4.01 12.00
CA GLU A 200 -22.15 5.21 11.49
C GLU A 200 -21.71 5.52 10.04
N PRO A 201 -22.45 5.04 9.02
CA PRO A 201 -22.06 5.19 7.61
C PRO A 201 -21.79 6.63 7.16
N LYS A 202 -22.41 7.63 7.79
CA LYS A 202 -22.17 9.06 7.49
C LYS A 202 -20.70 9.46 7.61
N TYR A 203 -19.95 8.85 8.53
CA TYR A 203 -18.53 9.15 8.73
C TYR A 203 -17.66 8.67 7.55
N ARG A 204 -18.16 7.75 6.72
CA ARG A 204 -17.45 7.25 5.53
C ARG A 204 -17.43 8.27 4.38
N GLU A 205 -18.23 9.33 4.47
CA GLU A 205 -18.28 10.41 3.48
C GLU A 205 -17.43 11.62 3.87
N TYR A 206 -16.93 11.68 5.11
CA TYR A 206 -16.09 12.78 5.54
C TYR A 206 -14.66 12.69 5.03
N LYS A 207 -14.02 13.85 4.88
CA LYS A 207 -12.61 13.95 4.53
C LYS A 207 -11.74 13.37 5.66
N ILE A 208 -10.61 12.76 5.29
CA ILE A 208 -9.61 12.25 6.26
C ILE A 208 -9.18 13.32 7.27
N SER A 209 -9.13 14.59 6.87
CA SER A 209 -8.80 15.70 7.77
C SER A 209 -9.82 15.89 8.88
N TYR A 210 -11.11 15.77 8.55
CA TYR A 210 -12.18 15.86 9.53
C TYR A 210 -12.16 14.65 10.48
N LEU A 211 -11.98 13.43 9.94
CA LEU A 211 -11.87 12.22 10.77
C LEU A 211 -10.71 12.30 11.75
N ALA A 212 -9.56 12.82 11.32
CA ALA A 212 -8.40 13.04 12.17
C ALA A 212 -8.71 14.03 13.31
N GLU A 213 -9.40 15.12 13.01
CA GLU A 213 -9.81 16.12 13.99
C GLU A 213 -10.84 15.56 14.99
N GLU A 214 -11.84 14.84 14.49
CA GLU A 214 -12.89 14.19 15.28
C GLU A 214 -12.30 13.21 16.30
N CYS A 215 -11.26 12.45 15.93
CA CYS A 215 -10.59 11.55 16.86
C CYS A 215 -9.40 12.16 17.60
N GLY A 216 -9.25 13.49 17.59
CA GLY A 216 -8.31 14.21 18.45
C GLY A 216 -6.87 14.31 17.94
N PHE A 217 -6.60 14.00 16.66
CA PHE A 217 -5.27 14.21 16.07
C PHE A 217 -5.08 15.67 15.62
N ALA A 218 -3.87 16.18 15.85
CA ALA A 218 -3.47 17.52 15.41
C ALA A 218 -3.23 17.62 13.88
N SER A 219 -2.94 16.49 13.22
CA SER A 219 -2.66 16.46 11.78
C SER A 219 -3.16 15.16 11.15
N SER A 220 -3.73 15.28 9.96
CA SER A 220 -4.18 14.16 9.14
C SER A 220 -3.05 13.18 8.81
N GLN A 221 -1.82 13.67 8.66
CA GLN A 221 -0.67 12.82 8.36
C GLN A 221 -0.33 11.92 9.55
N VAL A 222 -0.34 12.48 10.77
CA VAL A 222 -0.09 11.72 12.00
C VAL A 222 -1.18 10.68 12.21
N PHE A 223 -2.44 11.06 11.97
CA PHE A 223 -3.58 10.15 12.00
C PHE A 223 -3.41 8.96 11.04
N VAL A 224 -3.09 9.21 9.76
CA VAL A 224 -2.94 8.15 8.75
C VAL A 224 -1.81 7.18 9.13
N ILE A 225 -0.69 7.70 9.64
CA ILE A 225 0.43 6.87 10.09
C ILE A 225 0.02 6.03 11.31
N ALA A 226 -0.63 6.63 12.30
CA ALA A 226 -1.09 5.93 13.50
C ALA A 226 -2.11 4.83 13.17
N PHE A 227 -3.13 5.15 12.36
CA PHE A 227 -4.14 4.20 11.92
C PHE A 227 -3.51 3.01 11.20
N LYS A 228 -2.59 3.27 10.26
CA LYS A 228 -1.88 2.21 9.54
C LYS A 228 -0.97 1.37 10.43
N LYS A 229 -0.34 1.99 11.43
CA LYS A 229 0.53 1.27 12.37
C LYS A 229 -0.27 0.32 13.26
N ILE A 230 -1.43 0.78 13.75
CA ILE A 230 -2.28 0.04 14.69
C ILE A 230 -3.08 -1.05 13.95
N ASN A 231 -3.78 -0.67 12.86
CA ASN A 231 -4.69 -1.60 12.15
C ASN A 231 -4.02 -2.33 10.97
N GLY A 232 -2.80 -1.92 10.59
CA GLY A 232 -2.06 -2.53 9.48
C GLY A 232 -2.55 -2.17 8.07
N LEU A 233 -3.56 -1.28 7.94
CA LEU A 233 -4.16 -0.79 6.70
C LEU A 233 -4.46 0.71 6.80
N THR A 234 -4.62 1.43 5.69
CA THR A 234 -4.86 2.88 5.72
C THR A 234 -6.33 3.22 6.00
N PRO A 235 -6.64 4.42 6.56
CA PRO A 235 -8.03 4.85 6.74
C PRO A 235 -8.82 4.80 5.43
N SER A 236 -8.25 5.26 4.32
CA SER A 236 -8.91 5.24 3.00
C SER A 236 -9.24 3.83 2.54
N TYR A 237 -8.33 2.86 2.77
CA TYR A 237 -8.59 1.46 2.42
C TYR A 237 -9.72 0.87 3.27
N PHE A 238 -9.73 1.17 4.57
CA PHE A 238 -10.80 0.74 5.48
C PHE A 238 -12.16 1.27 5.03
N ILE A 239 -12.25 2.58 4.79
CA ILE A 239 -13.48 3.25 4.36
C ILE A 239 -13.97 2.68 3.03
N GLN A 240 -13.08 2.49 2.06
CA GLN A 240 -13.42 1.92 0.77
C GLN A 240 -13.95 0.49 0.91
N SER A 241 -13.29 -0.35 1.71
CA SER A 241 -13.72 -1.74 1.96
C SER A 241 -15.09 -1.79 2.64
N LEU A 242 -15.34 -0.91 3.61
CA LEU A 242 -16.66 -0.77 4.26
C LEU A 242 -17.77 -0.32 3.30
N LYS A 243 -17.44 0.48 2.27
CA LYS A 243 -18.40 0.88 1.23
C LYS A 243 -18.69 -0.29 0.29
N GLU A 244 -17.66 -1.01 -0.14
CA GLU A 244 -17.78 -2.19 -1.00
C GLU A 244 -18.63 -3.29 -0.35
N ASP A 245 -18.41 -3.59 0.93
CA ASP A 245 -19.19 -4.59 1.65
C ASP A 245 -20.67 -4.20 1.75
N LYS A 246 -20.98 -2.92 1.98
CA LYS A 246 -22.37 -2.42 1.99
C LYS A 246 -23.03 -2.62 0.63
N VAL A 247 -22.32 -2.33 -0.47
CA VAL A 247 -22.84 -2.52 -1.83
C VAL A 247 -23.12 -3.99 -2.12
N ASN A 248 -22.20 -4.89 -1.73
CA ASN A 248 -22.38 -6.33 -1.96
C ASN A 248 -23.58 -6.91 -1.21
N ILE A 249 -23.87 -6.43 0.01
CA ILE A 249 -25.07 -6.84 0.76
C ILE A 249 -26.34 -6.41 0.03
N LEU A 250 -26.42 -5.15 -0.42
CA LEU A 250 -27.59 -4.63 -1.14
C LEU A 250 -27.83 -5.35 -2.47
N VAL A 251 -26.76 -5.64 -3.23
CA VAL A 251 -26.85 -6.40 -4.49
C VAL A 251 -27.30 -7.85 -4.26
N SER A 252 -26.91 -8.47 -3.13
CA SER A 252 -27.36 -9.82 -2.78
C SER A 252 -28.83 -9.89 -2.35
N GLU A 253 -29.37 -8.83 -1.75
CA GLU A 253 -30.79 -8.74 -1.39
C GLU A 253 -31.68 -8.49 -2.63
N ASP A 254 -31.25 -7.61 -3.53
CA ASP A 254 -31.97 -7.32 -4.78
C ASP A 254 -31.95 -8.49 -5.79
N SER A 255 -31.01 -9.43 -5.68
CA SER A 255 -30.93 -10.62 -6.55
C SER A 255 -31.70 -11.84 -6.02
N LEU A 256 -32.32 -11.72 -4.84
CA LEU A 256 -33.21 -12.72 -4.24
C LEU A 256 -34.70 -12.35 -4.37
N LEU A 257 -35.02 -11.23 -5.03
CA LEU A 257 -36.37 -10.77 -5.37
C LEU A 257 -36.64 -10.96 -6.87
#